data_AF-A0A7V7FN15-F1
#
_entry.id   AF-A0A7V7FN15-F1
#
_cell.length_a   1.000
_cell.length_b   1.000
_cell.length_c   1.000
_cell.angle_alpha   90.00
_cell.angle_beta   90.00
_cell.angle_gamma   90.00
#
_symmetry.space_group_name_H-M   'P 1'
#
loop_
_entity.id
_entity.type
_entity.pdbx_description
1 polymer ?
#
loop_
_entity_poly.entity_id
_entity_poly.type
_entity_poly.pdbx_seq_one_letter_code
_entity_poly.pdbx_strand_id
1 'polypeptide(L)'
;MFYNQELTPILQFSTNLATPPGNISILNILTNLISIIVSIFFLFFVYLGIDFLFSILIDTNTRISYLLKNEKSLQFLVYIGIFSFFLIWASFLRVRYSRQKKHAMVISEFETEISNYKTSKTETSKARLIKKLAVSEAIENNITHPVRIAHVEAKMFNIFNDCDWILQPGVNFLLGRNGYGKTYFLRALITAIAQDEKAAESLMPAKSSDAAFSVSFQRVTDEGNDNQLLIKDKPETQDDAGSDELRSSLEAPGIVVGEIGKVPVLAIPDARFINKSRRNFTPPDEASNLKMHGGLQFARQEPYEDIVQSFLYEIAIDSLKKDGDISKLPVGQLIQGIVRELTGTEFQFHSVDHGSGSGLRIMVEFESGQMDPVPLQAASQGTLSILAIFGLIWSFLKSLYGEFDKEELPDLSAIVIIDEVDAHLHPVWQQRIVGLLRRTFPSVQFILTAHSPLVVAGCLKGEVSILRRKAETSELEICTVHHDFIGRDVEEINRTVFEIEEFDETFQDYQTKRLEKRSMEKRLTKLKDQKRLSRSDRLMLKRLEDDLYYLKKTEERSEQISREKLDKAEMERRRTENEFLKRKIESLERKIDGKKRRNLKTRANTKTPNKDNRA
;
A
#
# COMPACT_ATOMS: atom_id res chain seq x y z
N MET A 1 -5.39 35.12 -39.99
CA MET A 1 -5.63 36.37 -39.24
C MET A 1 -6.39 36.10 -37.93
N PHE A 2 -6.02 35.06 -37.16
CA PHE A 2 -6.59 34.77 -35.82
C PHE A 2 -5.63 33.96 -34.91
N TYR A 3 -4.30 34.09 -35.09
CA TYR A 3 -3.31 33.34 -34.29
C TYR A 3 -2.14 34.19 -33.78
N ASN A 4 -2.21 35.52 -33.93
CA ASN A 4 -1.13 36.44 -33.56
C ASN A 4 -1.40 37.26 -32.28
N GLN A 5 -2.29 36.83 -31.39
CA GLN A 5 -2.64 37.58 -30.18
C GLN A 5 -2.29 36.92 -28.83
N GLU A 6 -1.73 35.70 -28.81
CA GLU A 6 -1.39 35.04 -27.52
C GLU A 6 0.12 35.02 -27.18
N LEU A 7 1.00 35.53 -28.06
CA LEU A 7 2.46 35.53 -27.80
C LEU A 7 3.01 36.86 -27.24
N THR A 8 2.17 37.88 -27.12
CA THR A 8 2.59 39.23 -26.71
C THR A 8 2.75 39.45 -25.19
N PRO A 9 2.10 38.70 -24.26
CA PRO A 9 2.34 38.91 -22.81
C PRO A 9 3.63 38.27 -22.29
N ILE A 10 4.19 37.28 -23.00
CA ILE A 10 5.34 36.48 -22.52
C ILE A 10 6.67 37.21 -22.74
N LEU A 11 6.74 38.14 -23.70
CA LEU A 11 7.95 38.94 -23.97
C LEU A 11 8.06 40.21 -23.09
N GLN A 12 6.96 40.72 -22.53
CA GLN A 12 6.96 41.96 -21.73
C GLN A 12 7.25 41.76 -20.23
N PHE A 13 7.24 40.53 -19.71
CA PHE A 13 7.54 40.28 -18.29
C PHE A 13 9.05 40.20 -17.98
N SER A 14 9.91 40.22 -19.00
CA SER A 14 11.38 40.12 -18.82
C SER A 14 12.09 41.46 -18.60
N THR A 15 11.39 42.61 -18.71
CA THR A 15 12.04 43.94 -18.67
C THR A 15 11.91 44.70 -17.34
N ASN A 16 11.25 44.16 -16.31
CA ASN A 16 11.00 44.87 -15.05
C ASN A 16 11.52 44.15 -13.79
N LEU A 17 12.79 43.72 -13.80
CA LEU A 17 13.52 43.40 -12.57
C LEU A 17 14.84 44.19 -12.56
N ALA A 18 14.74 45.42 -12.08
CA ALA A 18 15.91 46.20 -11.67
C ALA A 18 16.50 45.57 -10.40
N THR A 19 17.64 44.89 -10.56
CA THR A 19 18.54 44.49 -9.46
C THR A 19 19.96 45.02 -9.76
N PRO A 20 20.76 45.35 -8.72
CA PRO A 20 21.99 46.14 -8.87
C PRO A 20 23.13 45.33 -9.53
N PRO A 21 24.17 46.00 -10.05
CA PRO A 21 25.13 45.37 -10.96
C PRO A 21 26.11 44.50 -10.18
N GLY A 22 26.08 43.19 -10.44
CA GLY A 22 27.05 42.25 -9.87
C GLY A 22 26.91 40.85 -10.47
N ASN A 23 27.78 40.52 -11.44
CA ASN A 23 28.07 39.20 -11.99
C ASN A 23 26.87 38.34 -12.43
N ILE A 24 26.25 38.72 -13.55
CA ILE A 24 25.55 37.73 -14.40
C ILE A 24 26.64 36.87 -15.05
N SER A 25 26.78 35.62 -14.60
CA SER A 25 27.76 34.70 -15.16
C SER A 25 27.43 34.44 -16.63
N ILE A 26 28.43 34.59 -17.51
CA ILE A 26 28.35 34.27 -18.95
C ILE A 26 27.77 32.86 -19.19
N LEU A 27 27.94 31.98 -18.20
CA LEU A 27 27.39 30.63 -18.16
C LEU A 27 25.85 30.58 -18.20
N ASN A 28 25.16 31.50 -17.50
CA ASN A 28 23.68 31.55 -17.47
C ASN A 28 23.08 32.08 -18.78
N ILE A 29 23.81 32.97 -19.46
CA ILE A 29 23.41 33.43 -20.79
C ILE A 29 23.61 32.30 -21.80
N LEU A 30 24.72 31.57 -21.72
CA LEU A 30 24.99 30.41 -22.60
C LEU A 30 23.98 29.28 -22.40
N THR A 31 23.60 28.95 -21.16
CA THR A 31 22.62 27.87 -20.90
C THR A 31 21.23 28.23 -21.41
N ASN A 32 20.80 29.49 -21.27
CA ASN A 32 19.55 29.97 -21.85
C ASN A 32 19.58 29.95 -23.39
N LEU A 33 20.71 30.33 -24.00
CA LEU A 33 20.87 30.29 -25.46
C LEU A 33 20.84 28.85 -26.00
N ILE A 34 21.47 27.91 -25.32
CA ILE A 34 21.44 26.48 -25.65
C ILE A 34 20.00 25.93 -25.51
N SER A 35 19.29 26.30 -24.44
CA SER A 35 17.89 25.88 -24.23
C SER A 35 16.96 26.37 -25.34
N ILE A 36 17.14 27.62 -25.80
CA ILE A 36 16.38 28.19 -26.92
C ILE A 36 16.71 27.46 -28.22
N ILE A 37 18.00 27.21 -28.50
CA ILE A 37 18.42 26.48 -29.71
C ILE A 37 17.85 25.05 -29.71
N VAL A 38 17.89 24.34 -28.58
CA VAL A 38 17.34 23.00 -28.44
C VAL A 38 15.82 23.00 -28.63
N SER A 39 15.12 24.02 -28.12
CA SER A 39 13.67 24.17 -28.29
C SER A 39 13.28 24.46 -29.75
N ILE A 40 14.06 25.29 -30.45
CA ILE A 40 13.86 25.57 -31.88
C ILE A 40 14.13 24.31 -32.72
N PHE A 41 15.18 23.55 -32.40
CA PHE A 41 15.46 22.27 -33.05
C PHE A 41 14.36 21.24 -32.79
N PHE A 42 13.82 21.19 -31.57
CA PHE A 42 12.70 20.31 -31.22
C PHE A 42 11.45 20.67 -32.02
N LEU A 43 11.09 21.97 -32.11
CA LEU A 43 9.95 22.41 -32.91
C LEU A 43 10.13 22.08 -34.40
N PHE A 44 11.35 22.24 -34.92
CA PHE A 44 11.69 21.92 -36.30
C PHE A 44 11.56 20.42 -36.60
N PHE A 45 12.02 19.56 -35.68
CA PHE A 45 11.89 18.09 -35.83
C PHE A 45 10.45 17.60 -35.64
N VAL A 46 9.67 18.22 -34.76
CA VAL A 46 8.24 17.93 -34.62
C VAL A 46 7.49 18.33 -35.89
N TYR A 47 7.80 19.49 -36.47
CA TYR A 47 7.20 19.94 -37.73
C TYR A 47 7.52 18.99 -38.90
N LEU A 48 8.79 18.59 -39.04
CA LEU A 48 9.22 17.57 -40.01
C LEU A 48 8.56 16.21 -39.78
N GLY A 49 8.37 15.80 -38.52
CA GLY A 49 7.69 14.56 -38.16
C GLY A 49 6.19 14.57 -38.49
N ILE A 50 5.52 15.72 -38.31
CA ILE A 50 4.10 15.90 -38.62
C ILE A 50 3.88 15.93 -40.14
N ASP A 51 4.71 16.66 -40.90
CA ASP A 51 4.64 16.67 -42.37
C ASP A 51 4.89 15.28 -42.96
N PHE A 52 5.78 14.50 -42.34
CA PHE A 52 6.06 13.13 -42.75
C PHE A 52 4.93 12.15 -42.38
N LEU A 53 4.31 12.31 -41.20
CA LEU A 53 3.11 11.55 -40.80
C LEU A 53 1.93 11.87 -41.72
N PHE A 54 1.77 13.11 -42.16
CA PHE A 54 0.79 13.50 -43.17
C PHE A 54 1.10 12.86 -44.53
N SER A 55 2.38 12.79 -44.92
CA SER A 55 2.81 12.11 -46.14
C SER A 55 2.55 10.60 -46.08
N ILE A 56 2.79 9.95 -44.93
CA ILE A 56 2.45 8.54 -44.69
C ILE A 56 0.93 8.32 -44.64
N LEU A 57 0.14 9.22 -44.05
CA LEU A 57 -1.32 9.10 -44.04
C LEU A 57 -1.93 9.24 -45.44
N ILE A 58 -1.32 10.07 -46.29
CA ILE A 58 -1.73 10.23 -47.70
C ILE A 58 -1.30 9.00 -48.53
N ASP A 59 -0.18 8.36 -48.21
CA ASP A 59 0.36 7.20 -48.95
C ASP A 59 -0.18 5.84 -48.46
N THR A 60 -0.65 5.74 -47.21
CA THR A 60 -1.16 4.49 -46.60
C THR A 60 -2.52 4.03 -47.13
N ASN A 61 -3.24 4.86 -47.88
CA ASN A 61 -4.47 4.42 -48.56
C ASN A 61 -4.19 3.63 -49.86
N THR A 62 -2.92 3.49 -50.26
CA THR A 62 -2.55 2.70 -51.44
C THR A 62 -1.22 1.98 -51.25
N ARG A 63 -1.29 0.65 -51.04
CA ARG A 63 -0.21 -0.35 -51.22
C ARG A 63 0.70 -0.63 -50.00
N ILE A 64 0.13 -1.25 -48.96
CA ILE A 64 0.91 -1.93 -47.91
C ILE A 64 1.54 -3.27 -48.39
N SER A 65 1.20 -3.78 -49.58
CA SER A 65 1.67 -5.10 -50.04
C SER A 65 3.04 -5.11 -50.75
N TYR A 66 3.71 -3.96 -50.95
CA TYR A 66 4.94 -3.88 -51.77
C TYR A 66 6.26 -3.67 -50.98
N LEU A 67 6.20 -3.45 -49.66
CA LEU A 67 7.34 -2.99 -48.85
C LEU A 67 8.26 -4.10 -48.29
N LEU A 68 7.99 -5.38 -48.58
CA LEU A 68 8.78 -6.49 -48.05
C LEU A 68 9.92 -6.98 -48.99
N LYS A 69 10.29 -6.23 -50.05
CA LYS A 69 11.25 -6.76 -51.05
C LYS A 69 12.44 -5.92 -51.50
N ASN A 70 12.81 -4.77 -50.91
CA ASN A 70 14.13 -4.14 -51.13
C ASN A 70 14.37 -2.95 -50.19
N GLU A 71 15.63 -2.74 -49.78
CA GLU A 71 16.36 -1.60 -49.13
C GLU A 71 15.66 -0.68 -48.09
N LYS A 72 14.34 -0.52 -48.12
CA LYS A 72 13.55 0.28 -47.18
C LYS A 72 13.41 -0.33 -45.78
N SER A 73 13.78 -1.61 -45.60
CA SER A 73 13.79 -2.27 -44.29
C SER A 73 14.87 -1.71 -43.36
N LEU A 74 16.02 -1.29 -43.90
CA LEU A 74 17.10 -0.68 -43.12
C LEU A 74 16.71 0.72 -42.65
N GLN A 75 16.07 1.51 -43.51
CA GLN A 75 15.53 2.83 -43.15
C GLN A 75 14.48 2.70 -42.03
N PHE A 76 13.57 1.73 -42.14
CA PHE A 76 12.57 1.47 -41.10
C PHE A 76 13.21 1.11 -39.74
N LEU A 77 14.25 0.28 -39.74
CA LEU A 77 15.02 -0.06 -38.53
C LEU A 77 15.75 1.14 -37.92
N VAL A 78 16.34 2.01 -38.75
CA VAL A 78 16.98 3.25 -38.31
C VAL A 78 15.95 4.20 -37.67
N TYR A 79 14.76 4.32 -38.26
CA TYR A 79 13.68 5.15 -37.68
C TYR A 79 13.14 4.60 -36.36
N ILE A 80 13.02 3.27 -36.21
CA ILE A 80 12.71 2.66 -34.91
C ILE A 80 13.82 2.97 -33.89
N GLY A 81 15.08 2.87 -34.28
CA GLY A 81 16.22 3.22 -33.41
C GLY A 81 16.18 4.68 -32.96
N ILE A 82 15.89 5.62 -33.86
CA ILE A 82 15.74 7.05 -33.54
C ILE A 82 14.55 7.27 -32.62
N PHE A 83 13.41 6.62 -32.88
CA PHE A 83 12.21 6.75 -32.05
C PHE A 83 12.44 6.19 -30.63
N SER A 84 13.08 5.02 -30.51
CA SER A 84 13.48 4.45 -29.23
C SER A 84 14.47 5.34 -28.48
N PHE A 85 15.42 5.97 -29.19
CA PHE A 85 16.33 6.95 -28.59
C PHE A 85 15.59 8.17 -28.05
N PHE A 86 14.61 8.70 -28.79
CA PHE A 86 13.78 9.81 -28.31
C PHE A 86 12.92 9.43 -27.10
N LEU A 87 12.40 8.20 -27.02
CA LEU A 87 11.67 7.72 -25.85
C LEU A 87 12.58 7.60 -24.62
N ILE A 88 13.78 7.05 -24.79
CA ILE A 88 14.78 6.95 -23.71
C ILE A 88 15.21 8.35 -23.26
N TRP A 89 15.44 9.27 -24.21
CA TRP A 89 15.82 10.64 -23.93
C TRP A 89 14.71 11.44 -23.24
N ALA A 90 13.45 11.26 -23.67
CA ALA A 90 12.29 11.86 -23.02
C ALA A 90 12.10 11.34 -21.58
N SER A 91 12.33 10.04 -21.36
CA SER A 91 12.33 9.43 -20.03
C SER A 91 13.44 10.03 -19.15
N PHE A 92 14.64 10.21 -19.71
CA PHE A 92 15.76 10.85 -19.02
C PHE A 92 15.49 12.33 -18.69
N LEU A 93 14.89 13.09 -19.61
CA LEU A 93 14.46 14.47 -19.35
C LEU A 93 13.37 14.54 -18.27
N ARG A 94 12.43 13.59 -18.25
CA ARG A 94 11.37 13.52 -17.24
C ARG A 94 11.97 13.30 -15.84
N VAL A 95 12.94 12.39 -15.71
CA VAL A 95 13.68 12.17 -14.46
C VAL A 95 14.42 13.45 -14.03
N ARG A 96 15.09 14.13 -14.97
CA ARG A 96 15.84 15.37 -14.67
C ARG A 96 14.91 16.52 -14.29
N TYR A 97 13.77 16.65 -14.95
CA TYR A 97 12.75 17.65 -14.65
C TYR A 97 12.11 17.41 -13.27
N SER A 98 11.80 16.15 -12.95
CA SER A 98 11.34 15.76 -11.61
C SER A 98 12.37 16.13 -10.53
N ARG A 99 13.67 15.86 -10.77
CA ARG A 99 14.75 16.30 -9.86
C ARG A 99 14.83 17.83 -9.73
N GLN A 100 14.72 18.58 -10.83
CA GLN A 100 14.73 20.04 -10.77
C GLN A 100 13.51 20.64 -10.05
N LYS A 101 12.32 20.05 -10.21
CA LYS A 101 11.11 20.44 -9.47
C LYS A 101 11.30 20.23 -7.96
N LYS A 102 11.90 19.10 -7.55
CA LYS A 102 12.30 18.84 -6.16
C LYS A 102 13.25 19.93 -5.63
N HIS A 103 14.29 20.30 -6.39
CA HIS A 103 15.23 21.37 -5.99
C HIS A 103 14.62 22.78 -5.94
N ALA A 104 13.68 23.12 -6.84
CA ALA A 104 13.06 24.44 -6.86
C ALA A 104 12.10 24.67 -5.68
N MET A 105 11.36 23.65 -5.28
CA MET A 105 10.50 23.70 -4.09
C MET A 105 11.34 23.92 -2.82
N VAL A 106 12.45 23.19 -2.70
CA VAL A 106 13.44 23.31 -1.61
C VAL A 106 13.94 24.76 -1.46
N ILE A 107 14.31 25.43 -2.56
CA ILE A 107 14.83 26.80 -2.47
C ILE A 107 13.75 27.80 -2.01
N SER A 108 12.52 27.66 -2.50
CA SER A 108 11.44 28.60 -2.19
C SER A 108 10.95 28.55 -0.73
N GLU A 109 10.89 27.37 -0.13
CA GLU A 109 10.46 27.20 1.27
C GLU A 109 11.51 27.77 2.24
N PHE A 110 12.80 27.55 1.92
CA PHE A 110 13.93 28.14 2.65
C PHE A 110 13.99 29.67 2.55
N GLU A 111 13.76 30.25 1.36
CA GLU A 111 13.73 31.70 1.17
C GLU A 111 12.61 32.38 1.97
N THR A 112 11.46 31.71 2.09
CA THR A 112 10.30 32.22 2.83
C THR A 112 10.54 32.20 4.34
N GLU A 113 11.16 31.15 4.88
CA GLU A 113 11.54 31.08 6.30
C GLU A 113 12.67 32.06 6.66
N ILE A 114 13.66 32.26 5.77
CA ILE A 114 14.75 33.23 5.96
C ILE A 114 14.23 34.68 5.89
N SER A 115 13.25 34.95 5.03
CA SER A 115 12.61 36.28 4.91
C SER A 115 11.87 36.67 6.20
N ASN A 116 11.09 35.75 6.77
CA ASN A 116 10.40 35.95 8.05
C ASN A 116 11.39 36.16 9.22
N TYR A 117 12.61 35.63 9.11
CA TYR A 117 13.62 35.66 10.16
C TYR A 117 14.35 37.00 10.35
N LYS A 118 14.39 37.88 9.33
CA LYS A 118 15.04 39.21 9.42
C LYS A 118 14.44 40.15 10.49
N THR A 119 13.38 39.72 11.19
CA THR A 119 12.65 40.49 12.20
C THR A 119 12.95 40.13 13.66
N SER A 120 13.68 39.05 13.96
CA SER A 120 13.89 38.53 15.33
C SER A 120 15.32 38.74 15.86
N LYS A 121 15.47 39.33 17.05
CA LYS A 121 16.75 39.90 17.58
C LYS A 121 17.50 39.09 18.66
N THR A 122 17.10 37.87 19.04
CA THR A 122 17.71 37.14 20.19
C THR A 122 18.58 35.92 19.79
N GLU A 123 19.69 35.69 20.49
CA GLU A 123 20.64 34.57 20.22
C GLU A 123 20.02 33.18 20.47
N THR A 124 19.14 33.03 21.46
CA THR A 124 18.41 31.79 21.71
C THR A 124 17.50 31.42 20.53
N SER A 125 16.95 32.42 19.84
CA SER A 125 16.14 32.23 18.63
C SER A 125 17.00 31.83 17.42
N LYS A 126 18.27 32.26 17.36
CA LYS A 126 19.25 31.81 16.35
C LYS A 126 19.57 30.32 16.51
N ALA A 127 19.92 29.89 17.72
CA ALA A 127 20.22 28.48 17.97
C ALA A 127 19.03 27.57 17.65
N ARG A 128 17.81 27.99 18.02
CA ARG A 128 16.58 27.25 17.71
C ARG A 128 16.28 27.19 16.21
N LEU A 129 16.50 28.29 15.48
CA LEU A 129 16.34 28.30 14.02
C LEU A 129 17.36 27.40 13.35
N ILE A 130 18.64 27.44 13.76
CA ILE A 130 19.70 26.59 13.20
C ILE A 130 19.35 25.10 13.41
N LYS A 131 18.90 24.71 14.61
CA LYS A 131 18.43 23.33 14.87
C LYS A 131 17.25 22.98 13.95
N LYS A 132 16.29 23.89 13.75
CA LYS A 132 15.14 23.67 12.86
C LYS A 132 15.55 23.51 11.38
N LEU A 133 16.45 24.36 10.90
CA LEU A 133 16.97 24.33 9.52
C LEU A 133 17.77 23.05 9.26
N ALA A 134 18.63 22.63 10.19
CA ALA A 134 19.39 21.39 10.08
C ALA A 134 18.47 20.16 10.01
N VAL A 135 17.39 20.12 10.81
CA VAL A 135 16.38 19.06 10.72
C VAL A 135 15.65 19.08 9.38
N SER A 136 15.30 20.27 8.88
CA SER A 136 14.66 20.42 7.57
C SER A 136 15.57 19.93 6.43
N GLU A 137 16.85 20.32 6.46
CA GLU A 137 17.86 19.87 5.48
C GLU A 137 18.05 18.36 5.50
N ALA A 138 18.13 17.74 6.69
CA ALA A 138 18.21 16.29 6.81
C ALA A 138 16.98 15.59 6.20
N ILE A 139 15.78 16.10 6.47
CA ILE A 139 14.53 15.59 5.88
C ILE A 139 14.56 15.69 4.36
N GLU A 140 14.94 16.85 3.82
CA GLU A 140 15.04 17.04 2.36
C GLU A 140 16.06 16.10 1.73
N ASN A 141 17.20 15.91 2.37
CA ASN A 141 18.19 14.93 1.91
C ASN A 141 17.62 13.50 1.89
N ASN A 142 16.81 13.15 2.89
CA ASN A 142 16.16 11.84 2.99
C ASN A 142 14.98 11.65 2.02
N ILE A 143 14.38 12.74 1.53
CA ILE A 143 13.37 12.71 0.46
C ILE A 143 14.03 12.61 -0.92
N THR A 144 15.14 13.34 -1.12
CA THR A 144 15.88 13.34 -2.40
C THR A 144 16.67 12.06 -2.63
N HIS A 145 17.22 11.47 -1.56
CA HIS A 145 17.90 10.18 -1.56
C HIS A 145 17.13 9.21 -0.65
N PRO A 146 16.09 8.51 -1.16
CA PRO A 146 15.21 7.72 -0.32
C PRO A 146 15.95 6.70 0.52
N VAL A 147 15.44 6.49 1.74
CA VAL A 147 15.97 5.51 2.69
C VAL A 147 14.92 4.46 3.02
N ARG A 148 15.40 3.28 3.38
CA ARG A 148 14.59 2.17 3.91
C ARG A 148 15.19 1.72 5.24
N ILE A 149 14.35 1.19 6.11
CA ILE A 149 14.82 0.57 7.35
C ILE A 149 15.32 -0.82 6.97
N ALA A 150 16.57 -1.11 7.28
CA ALA A 150 17.16 -2.42 7.02
C ALA A 150 17.07 -3.31 8.26
N HIS A 151 17.25 -2.72 9.43
CA HIS A 151 17.42 -3.46 10.67
C HIS A 151 17.00 -2.64 11.88
N VAL A 152 16.37 -3.30 12.84
CA VAL A 152 15.96 -2.73 14.13
C VAL A 152 16.47 -3.65 15.23
N GLU A 153 17.14 -3.09 16.21
CA GLU A 153 17.65 -3.82 17.37
C GLU A 153 17.18 -3.14 18.65
N ALA A 154 16.70 -3.93 19.62
CA ALA A 154 16.30 -3.44 20.93
C ALA A 154 16.99 -4.28 22.01
N LYS A 155 17.80 -3.61 22.83
CA LYS A 155 18.54 -4.17 23.97
C LYS A 155 18.00 -3.61 25.27
N MET A 156 17.59 -4.50 26.18
CA MET A 156 17.07 -4.15 27.52
C MET A 156 15.98 -3.06 27.49
N PHE A 157 15.23 -2.97 26.39
CA PHE A 157 14.24 -1.94 26.14
C PHE A 157 12.86 -2.40 26.65
N ASN A 158 12.60 -2.13 27.93
CA ASN A 158 11.37 -2.49 28.64
C ASN A 158 11.01 -3.99 28.55
N ILE A 159 10.06 -4.35 27.69
CA ILE A 159 9.61 -5.74 27.50
C ILE A 159 10.44 -6.48 26.43
N PHE A 160 11.35 -5.78 25.75
CA PHE A 160 12.21 -6.31 24.70
C PHE A 160 13.66 -6.35 25.20
N ASN A 161 14.15 -7.52 25.59
CA ASN A 161 15.52 -7.65 26.13
C ASN A 161 16.57 -7.79 25.04
N ASP A 162 16.35 -8.66 24.06
CA ASP A 162 17.23 -8.82 22.89
C ASP A 162 16.35 -9.13 21.67
N CYS A 163 15.85 -8.07 21.04
CA CYS A 163 15.08 -8.19 19.81
C CYS A 163 15.95 -7.73 18.63
N ASP A 164 16.04 -8.60 17.62
CA ASP A 164 16.69 -8.32 16.34
C ASP A 164 15.64 -8.53 15.25
N TRP A 165 15.40 -7.51 14.44
CA TRP A 165 14.49 -7.59 13.31
C TRP A 165 15.13 -7.05 12.04
N ILE A 166 15.32 -7.93 11.06
CA ILE A 166 15.76 -7.59 9.71
C ILE A 166 14.51 -7.36 8.84
N LEU A 167 14.42 -6.18 8.23
CA LEU A 167 13.27 -5.77 7.43
C LEU A 167 13.53 -5.95 5.93
N GLN A 168 12.49 -6.37 5.22
CA GLN A 168 12.42 -6.41 3.77
C GLN A 168 12.18 -5.02 3.17
N PRO A 169 12.64 -4.77 1.92
CA PRO A 169 12.45 -3.48 1.27
C PRO A 169 10.98 -3.10 0.99
N GLY A 170 10.10 -4.10 0.88
CA GLY A 170 8.67 -3.93 0.61
C GLY A 170 7.83 -4.06 1.88
N VAL A 171 7.15 -5.20 2.04
CA VAL A 171 6.21 -5.42 3.15
C VAL A 171 6.88 -6.16 4.31
N ASN A 172 6.59 -5.71 5.53
CA ASN A 172 7.03 -6.29 6.79
C ASN A 172 5.84 -6.40 7.74
N PHE A 173 5.44 -7.61 8.10
CA PHE A 173 4.39 -7.89 9.07
C PHE A 173 5.00 -8.26 10.41
N LEU A 174 4.60 -7.55 11.46
CA LEU A 174 4.84 -7.92 12.84
C LEU A 174 3.55 -8.50 13.44
N LEU A 175 3.54 -9.80 13.65
CA LEU A 175 2.45 -10.55 14.23
C LEU A 175 2.81 -11.01 15.64
N GLY A 176 1.82 -11.48 16.39
CA GLY A 176 2.02 -11.95 17.75
C GLY A 176 0.74 -11.86 18.54
N ARG A 177 0.69 -12.56 19.68
CA ARG A 177 -0.51 -12.61 20.53
C ARG A 177 -0.89 -11.21 21.06
N ASN A 178 -2.15 -11.05 21.42
CA ASN A 178 -2.63 -9.80 22.00
C ASN A 178 -1.90 -9.50 23.31
N GLY A 179 -1.51 -8.23 23.48
CA GLY A 179 -0.74 -7.80 24.65
C GLY A 179 0.77 -8.05 24.57
N TYR A 180 1.31 -8.61 23.49
CA TYR A 180 2.77 -8.79 23.33
C TYR A 180 3.51 -7.49 22.98
N GLY A 181 2.80 -6.36 22.83
CA GLY A 181 3.43 -5.06 22.66
C GLY A 181 3.75 -4.67 21.20
N LYS A 182 3.04 -5.22 20.20
CA LYS A 182 3.17 -4.85 18.78
C LYS A 182 3.10 -3.34 18.56
N THR A 183 2.01 -2.71 19.00
CA THR A 183 1.81 -1.24 18.96
C THR A 183 2.91 -0.49 19.70
N TYR A 184 3.35 -1.02 20.85
CA TYR A 184 4.42 -0.42 21.65
C TYR A 184 5.78 -0.44 20.90
N PHE A 185 6.09 -1.55 20.22
CA PHE A 185 7.25 -1.66 19.33
C PHE A 185 7.18 -0.66 18.17
N LEU A 186 6.03 -0.56 17.50
CA LEU A 186 5.84 0.42 16.42
C LEU A 186 6.04 1.86 16.91
N ARG A 187 5.56 2.19 18.12
CA ARG A 187 5.77 3.52 18.73
C ARG A 187 7.25 3.79 18.98
N ALA A 188 8.00 2.82 19.50
CA ALA A 188 9.45 2.95 19.69
C ALA A 188 10.18 3.16 18.35
N LEU A 189 9.81 2.38 17.34
CA LEU A 189 10.34 2.51 15.98
C LEU A 189 10.08 3.90 15.39
N ILE A 190 8.85 4.39 15.45
CA ILE A 190 8.51 5.74 14.94
C ILE A 190 9.26 6.82 15.71
N THR A 191 9.35 6.67 17.03
CA THR A 191 10.05 7.63 17.89
C THR A 191 11.53 7.73 17.52
N ALA A 192 12.17 6.60 17.21
CA ALA A 192 13.53 6.55 16.70
C ALA A 192 13.63 7.28 15.35
N ILE A 193 12.86 6.85 14.36
CA ILE A 193 12.92 7.38 12.98
C ILE A 193 12.63 8.89 12.93
N ALA A 194 11.63 9.34 13.70
CA ALA A 194 11.19 10.72 13.73
C ALA A 194 12.01 11.61 14.70
N GLN A 195 12.92 11.02 15.48
CA GLN A 195 13.74 11.68 16.50
C GLN A 195 12.90 12.56 17.45
N ASP A 196 11.81 12.01 17.98
CA ASP A 196 10.87 12.76 18.83
C ASP A 196 11.21 12.62 20.32
N GLU A 197 11.79 13.67 20.90
CA GLU A 197 12.20 13.72 22.31
C GLU A 197 11.02 13.44 23.26
N LYS A 198 9.83 14.01 22.99
CA LYS A 198 8.63 13.83 23.84
C LYS A 198 8.12 12.40 23.85
N ALA A 199 8.03 11.75 22.69
CA ALA A 199 7.63 10.35 22.63
C ALA A 199 8.68 9.45 23.29
N ALA A 200 9.98 9.76 23.14
CA ALA A 200 11.07 9.02 23.77
C ALA A 200 10.98 9.04 25.30
N GLU A 201 10.71 10.20 25.91
CA GLU A 201 10.50 10.32 27.36
C GLU A 201 9.41 9.39 27.89
N SER A 202 8.33 9.18 27.12
CA SER A 202 7.22 8.30 27.51
C SER A 202 7.52 6.80 27.33
N LEU A 203 8.51 6.46 26.50
CA LEU A 203 8.82 5.09 26.12
C LEU A 203 10.04 4.54 26.86
N MET A 204 11.02 5.39 27.21
CA MET A 204 12.25 4.95 27.85
C MET A 204 12.01 4.43 29.28
N PRO A 205 12.65 3.31 29.68
CA PRO A 205 12.60 2.83 31.05
C PRO A 205 13.28 3.83 31.99
N ALA A 206 12.62 4.18 33.09
CA ALA A 206 13.11 5.19 34.04
C ALA A 206 14.41 4.81 34.80
N LYS A 207 14.95 3.58 34.63
CA LYS A 207 15.97 3.01 35.53
C LYS A 207 17.12 2.22 34.89
N SER A 208 17.24 2.10 33.57
CA SER A 208 18.35 1.34 32.97
C SER A 208 19.26 2.24 32.12
N SER A 209 20.52 2.35 32.55
CA SER A 209 21.61 2.99 31.82
C SER A 209 22.07 2.21 30.58
N ASP A 210 21.47 1.05 30.30
CA ASP A 210 21.93 0.13 29.26
C ASP A 210 20.81 -0.17 28.23
N ALA A 211 19.64 0.45 28.37
CA ALA A 211 18.53 0.25 27.42
C ALA A 211 18.81 1.01 26.12
N ALA A 212 18.83 0.28 25.01
CA ALA A 212 19.04 0.82 23.68
C ALA A 212 17.95 0.37 22.71
N PHE A 213 17.46 1.27 21.87
CA PHE A 213 16.64 0.94 20.71
C PHE A 213 17.28 1.58 19.48
N SER A 214 17.87 0.77 18.61
CA SER A 214 18.64 1.20 17.45
C SER A 214 17.91 0.89 16.14
N VAL A 215 18.03 1.82 15.19
CA VAL A 215 17.45 1.68 13.84
C VAL A 215 18.52 1.97 12.79
N SER A 216 18.73 1.00 11.92
CA SER A 216 19.68 1.06 10.80
C SER A 216 18.95 1.24 9.47
N PHE A 217 19.49 2.10 8.61
CA PHE A 217 18.89 2.41 7.32
C PHE A 217 19.81 2.03 6.15
N GLN A 218 19.19 1.81 5.00
CA GLN A 218 19.83 1.63 3.71
C GLN A 218 19.33 2.70 2.73
N ARG A 219 20.24 3.34 1.98
CA ARG A 219 19.88 4.26 0.88
C ARG A 219 19.41 3.44 -0.33
N VAL A 220 18.33 3.89 -0.97
CA VAL A 220 17.84 3.33 -2.22
C VAL A 220 18.66 3.92 -3.38
N THR A 221 19.41 3.09 -4.09
CA THR A 221 20.19 3.48 -5.27
C THR A 221 19.40 3.27 -6.57
N ASP A 222 19.67 4.08 -7.61
CA ASP A 222 18.99 4.05 -8.91
C ASP A 222 19.25 2.75 -9.72
N GLU A 223 20.24 1.94 -9.33
CA GLU A 223 20.52 0.64 -9.93
C GLU A 223 19.61 -0.42 -9.31
N GLY A 224 18.63 -0.84 -10.09
CA GLY A 224 17.55 -1.71 -9.66
C GLY A 224 18.01 -2.94 -8.89
N ASN A 225 17.33 -3.20 -7.78
CA ASN A 225 17.13 -4.54 -7.22
C ASN A 225 18.38 -5.38 -6.89
N ASP A 226 19.53 -4.76 -6.62
CA ASP A 226 20.67 -5.47 -6.04
C ASP A 226 20.79 -5.23 -4.53
N ASN A 227 20.73 -6.35 -3.80
CA ASN A 227 21.15 -6.50 -2.43
C ASN A 227 22.64 -6.15 -2.30
N GLN A 228 23.01 -4.87 -2.30
CA GLN A 228 24.32 -4.44 -1.82
C GLN A 228 24.36 -2.93 -1.59
N LEU A 229 23.92 -2.54 -0.40
CA LEU A 229 24.63 -1.60 0.48
C LEU A 229 24.02 -1.79 1.88
N LEU A 230 24.18 -3.00 2.41
CA LEU A 230 24.32 -3.13 3.84
C LEU A 230 25.55 -2.29 4.20
N ILE A 231 25.41 -1.34 5.10
CA ILE A 231 26.51 -1.04 6.01
C ILE A 231 26.71 -2.36 6.78
N LYS A 232 27.54 -3.25 6.23
CA LYS A 232 27.96 -4.49 6.86
C LYS A 232 29.01 -4.10 7.89
N ASP A 233 28.55 -3.78 9.09
CA ASP A 233 29.36 -3.98 10.30
C ASP A 233 28.90 -5.28 10.96
N LYS A 234 29.23 -6.39 10.30
CA LYS A 234 29.55 -7.64 11.02
C LYS A 234 30.99 -7.98 10.66
N PRO A 235 31.92 -7.92 11.62
CA PRO A 235 33.34 -8.05 11.33
C PRO A 235 33.66 -9.52 11.08
N GLU A 236 34.13 -9.83 9.88
CA GLU A 236 35.14 -10.85 9.74
C GLU A 236 36.49 -10.18 10.04
N THR A 237 37.12 -10.68 11.09
CA THR A 237 38.49 -10.43 11.55
C THR A 237 39.41 -9.75 10.53
N GLN A 238 39.71 -8.46 10.75
CA GLN A 238 41.06 -7.90 10.78
C GLN A 238 41.00 -6.41 11.15
N ASP A 239 42.00 -6.01 11.93
CA ASP A 239 42.14 -4.73 12.63
C ASP A 239 42.07 -3.49 11.71
N ASP A 240 41.37 -2.43 12.15
CA ASP A 240 41.97 -1.14 12.51
C ASP A 240 40.95 0.04 12.56
N ALA A 241 40.81 0.60 13.77
CA ALA A 241 40.48 1.98 14.15
C ALA A 241 39.15 2.67 13.76
N GLY A 242 38.44 2.26 12.70
CA GLY A 242 37.16 2.90 12.31
C GLY A 242 35.90 2.32 12.97
N SER A 243 35.98 1.07 13.44
CA SER A 243 34.86 0.33 14.03
C SER A 243 34.55 0.69 15.48
N ASP A 244 35.46 1.39 16.16
CA ASP A 244 35.34 1.69 17.59
C ASP A 244 34.42 2.90 17.84
N GLU A 245 34.30 3.84 16.90
CA GLU A 245 33.38 4.98 17.02
C GLU A 245 31.91 4.56 16.84
N LEU A 246 31.61 3.67 15.90
CA LEU A 246 30.24 3.13 15.70
C LEU A 246 29.83 2.15 16.81
N ARG A 247 30.79 1.37 17.33
CA ARG A 247 30.58 0.53 18.52
C ARG A 247 30.36 1.35 19.78
N SER A 248 31.09 2.46 19.96
CA SER A 248 30.91 3.32 21.13
C SER A 248 29.56 4.06 21.14
N SER A 249 28.94 4.28 19.96
CA SER A 249 27.62 4.90 19.84
C SER A 249 26.46 3.89 20.00
N LEU A 250 26.72 2.59 19.76
CA LEU A 250 25.80 1.48 20.08
C LEU A 250 25.76 1.13 21.59
N GLU A 251 26.75 1.59 22.36
CA GLU A 251 26.86 1.39 23.82
C GLU A 251 26.18 2.52 24.64
N ALA A 252 25.61 3.53 23.98
CA ALA A 252 24.93 4.62 24.66
C ALA A 252 23.46 4.26 24.98
N PRO A 253 23.00 4.41 26.24
CA PRO A 253 21.58 4.26 26.55
C PRO A 253 20.73 5.27 25.79
N GLY A 254 19.64 4.82 25.18
CA GLY A 254 18.74 5.69 24.46
C GLY A 254 18.06 5.06 23.26
N ILE A 255 17.24 5.86 22.60
CA ILE A 255 16.79 5.56 21.25
C ILE A 255 17.84 6.13 20.30
N VAL A 256 18.65 5.26 19.70
CA VAL A 256 19.81 5.61 18.87
C VAL A 256 19.44 5.44 17.41
N VAL A 257 19.76 6.44 16.60
CA VAL A 257 19.47 6.44 15.15
C VAL A 257 20.80 6.57 14.43
N GLY A 258 21.00 5.83 13.34
CA GLY A 258 22.17 6.03 12.47
C GLY A 258 22.29 7.49 11.98
N GLU A 259 23.47 7.87 11.45
CA GLU A 259 23.89 9.25 11.11
C GLU A 259 23.03 9.99 10.05
N ILE A 260 21.87 9.46 9.68
CA ILE A 260 21.03 9.90 8.55
C ILE A 260 20.05 11.02 8.92
N GLY A 261 19.92 11.34 10.21
CA GLY A 261 19.02 12.38 10.71
C GLY A 261 17.54 11.95 10.67
N LYS A 262 16.63 12.93 10.75
CA LYS A 262 15.19 12.65 10.78
C LYS A 262 14.69 12.14 9.43
N VAL A 263 13.90 11.08 9.46
CA VAL A 263 13.31 10.47 8.26
C VAL A 263 11.79 10.64 8.29
N PRO A 264 11.16 11.15 7.21
CA PRO A 264 9.70 11.22 7.13
C PRO A 264 9.06 9.84 7.20
N VAL A 265 8.04 9.70 8.06
CA VAL A 265 7.28 8.46 8.23
C VAL A 265 5.80 8.81 8.44
N LEU A 266 4.92 8.04 7.82
CA LEU A 266 3.49 8.06 8.10
C LEU A 266 3.15 6.88 9.00
N ALA A 267 2.46 7.14 10.11
CA ALA A 267 1.91 6.09 10.96
C ALA A 267 0.38 6.20 11.00
N ILE A 268 -0.31 5.10 10.69
CA ILE A 268 -1.77 5.00 10.66
C ILE A 268 -2.21 4.02 11.77
N PRO A 269 -2.92 4.48 12.81
CA PRO A 269 -3.42 3.61 13.87
C PRO A 269 -4.59 2.73 13.42
N ASP A 270 -4.98 1.81 14.31
CA ASP A 270 -6.27 1.10 14.28
C ASP A 270 -7.45 2.09 14.35
N ALA A 271 -7.33 3.14 15.17
CA ALA A 271 -8.32 4.19 15.40
C ALA A 271 -8.42 5.24 14.28
N ARG A 272 -8.34 4.81 13.03
CA ARG A 272 -8.42 5.65 11.80
C ARG A 272 -9.86 6.03 11.40
N PHE A 273 -10.72 6.30 12.38
CA PHE A 273 -12.15 6.51 12.16
C PHE A 273 -12.47 7.86 11.52
N ILE A 274 -13.40 7.84 10.58
CA ILE A 274 -14.11 9.04 10.13
C ILE A 274 -15.34 9.21 11.04
N ASN A 275 -15.36 10.30 11.80
CA ASN A 275 -16.42 10.58 12.76
C ASN A 275 -17.77 10.81 12.05
N LYS A 276 -18.71 9.88 12.24
CA LYS A 276 -20.02 9.92 11.56
C LYS A 276 -20.92 11.06 12.01
N SER A 277 -20.66 11.64 13.19
CA SER A 277 -21.43 12.77 13.71
C SER A 277 -20.99 14.11 13.10
N ARG A 278 -19.70 14.23 12.73
CA ARG A 278 -19.13 15.43 12.10
C ARG A 278 -19.29 15.35 10.59
N ARG A 279 -20.35 15.96 10.08
CA ARG A 279 -20.62 16.01 8.63
C ARG A 279 -19.76 17.01 7.89
N ASN A 280 -19.39 18.12 8.54
CA ASN A 280 -18.58 19.17 7.96
C ASN A 280 -17.11 18.95 8.32
N PHE A 281 -16.23 18.98 7.32
CA PHE A 281 -14.77 19.02 7.49
C PHE A 281 -14.32 20.48 7.58
N THR A 282 -13.49 20.81 8.56
CA THR A 282 -12.99 22.18 8.81
C THR A 282 -11.52 22.32 8.41
N PRO A 283 -11.03 23.55 8.22
CA PRO A 283 -9.62 23.79 7.97
C PRO A 283 -8.72 23.13 9.04
N PRO A 284 -7.53 22.64 8.66
CA PRO A 284 -6.59 22.07 9.61
C PRO A 284 -6.04 23.15 10.56
N ASP A 285 -5.98 22.85 11.85
CA ASP A 285 -5.35 23.69 12.89
C ASP A 285 -3.82 23.51 12.82
N GLU A 286 -3.13 24.11 11.84
CA GLU A 286 -1.65 24.16 11.65
C GLU A 286 -0.86 22.83 11.71
N ALA A 287 -1.51 21.69 11.96
CA ALA A 287 -0.91 20.41 12.32
C ALA A 287 -0.86 19.39 11.17
N SER A 288 -1.31 19.72 9.96
CA SER A 288 -1.39 18.75 8.84
C SER A 288 -0.10 18.62 8.02
N ASN A 289 1.06 19.08 8.52
CA ASN A 289 2.33 18.81 7.83
C ASN A 289 2.75 17.34 8.02
N LEU A 290 2.18 16.45 7.21
CA LEU A 290 2.45 15.01 7.25
C LEU A 290 3.93 14.68 6.99
N LYS A 291 4.63 15.47 6.17
CA LYS A 291 6.08 15.37 5.96
C LYS A 291 6.87 15.49 7.27
N MET A 292 6.45 16.38 8.17
CA MET A 292 7.12 16.61 9.46
C MET A 292 6.56 15.78 10.62
N HIS A 293 5.27 15.48 10.59
CA HIS A 293 4.50 15.01 11.75
C HIS A 293 3.68 13.74 11.50
N GLY A 294 3.76 13.12 10.31
CA GLY A 294 2.91 11.99 9.91
C GLY A 294 2.95 10.76 10.83
N GLY A 295 4.01 10.58 11.61
CA GLY A 295 4.11 9.52 12.62
C GLY A 295 3.92 9.98 14.08
N LEU A 296 3.96 11.28 14.35
CA LEU A 296 4.11 11.77 15.73
C LEU A 296 2.86 11.59 16.57
N GLN A 297 1.66 11.78 15.99
CA GLN A 297 0.42 11.57 16.73
C GLN A 297 0.30 10.12 17.22
N PHE A 298 0.70 9.15 16.38
CA PHE A 298 0.74 7.75 16.77
C PHE A 298 1.77 7.50 17.88
N ALA A 299 3.00 8.02 17.74
CA ALA A 299 4.06 7.84 18.72
C ALA A 299 3.68 8.40 20.11
N ARG A 300 3.08 9.60 20.11
CA ARG A 300 2.63 10.33 21.31
C ARG A 300 1.26 9.91 21.84
N GLN A 301 0.54 9.03 21.13
CA GLN A 301 -0.83 8.61 21.45
C GLN A 301 -1.83 9.78 21.50
N GLU A 302 -1.65 10.75 20.61
CA GLU A 302 -2.57 11.86 20.43
C GLU A 302 -3.75 11.44 19.53
N PRO A 303 -4.91 12.10 19.62
CA PRO A 303 -6.07 11.80 18.77
C PRO A 303 -5.74 11.91 17.28
N TYR A 304 -6.04 10.85 16.52
CA TYR A 304 -5.77 10.78 15.08
C TYR A 304 -6.88 11.37 14.19
N GLU A 305 -8.02 11.73 14.79
CA GLU A 305 -9.20 12.24 14.08
C GLU A 305 -8.88 13.52 13.29
N ASP A 306 -8.02 14.38 13.81
CA ASP A 306 -7.69 15.66 13.19
C ASP A 306 -6.85 15.47 11.91
N ILE A 307 -5.95 14.47 11.85
CA ILE A 307 -5.24 14.11 10.61
C ILE A 307 -6.23 13.63 9.54
N VAL A 308 -7.19 12.80 9.96
CA VAL A 308 -8.24 12.27 9.06
C VAL A 308 -9.11 13.43 8.52
N GLN A 309 -9.51 14.36 9.38
CA GLN A 309 -10.29 15.53 8.98
C GLN A 309 -9.52 16.47 8.05
N SER A 310 -8.24 16.69 8.36
CA SER A 310 -7.36 17.56 7.57
C SER A 310 -7.22 17.06 6.13
N PHE A 311 -6.93 15.77 5.93
CA PHE A 311 -6.79 15.24 4.58
C PHE A 311 -8.12 15.26 3.81
N LEU A 312 -9.25 14.97 4.46
CA LEU A 312 -10.57 15.03 3.81
C LEU A 312 -10.92 16.47 3.40
N TYR A 313 -10.59 17.44 4.24
CA TYR A 313 -10.75 18.85 3.92
C TYR A 313 -9.86 19.27 2.75
N GLU A 314 -8.58 18.87 2.73
CA GLU A 314 -7.64 19.16 1.65
C GLU A 314 -8.11 18.58 0.30
N ILE A 315 -8.55 17.31 0.27
CA ILE A 315 -9.11 16.69 -0.94
C ILE A 315 -10.38 17.42 -1.39
N ALA A 316 -11.24 17.81 -0.45
CA ALA A 316 -12.46 18.55 -0.77
C ALA A 316 -12.14 19.92 -1.38
N ILE A 317 -11.18 20.66 -0.81
CA ILE A 317 -10.72 21.96 -1.34
C ILE A 317 -10.12 21.81 -2.74
N ASP A 318 -9.25 20.81 -2.95
CA ASP A 318 -8.64 20.59 -4.26
C ASP A 318 -9.69 20.23 -5.32
N SER A 319 -10.76 19.54 -4.94
CA SER A 319 -11.85 19.21 -5.85
C SER A 319 -12.65 20.44 -6.29
N LEU A 320 -12.70 21.51 -5.50
CA LEU A 320 -13.40 22.76 -5.88
C LEU A 320 -12.76 23.42 -7.11
N LYS A 321 -11.46 23.18 -7.36
CA LYS A 321 -10.77 23.60 -8.60
C LYS A 321 -11.21 22.79 -9.83
N LYS A 322 -11.96 21.70 -9.63
CA LYS A 322 -12.43 20.72 -10.62
C LYS A 322 -13.95 20.53 -10.53
N ASP A 323 -14.70 21.62 -10.35
CA ASP A 323 -16.16 21.64 -10.23
C ASP A 323 -16.72 20.93 -8.98
N GLY A 324 -15.92 20.77 -7.93
CA GLY A 324 -16.31 20.08 -6.69
C GLY A 324 -16.37 18.56 -6.83
N ASP A 325 -15.78 18.00 -7.89
CA ASP A 325 -15.83 16.58 -8.18
C ASP A 325 -14.49 15.91 -7.85
N ILE A 326 -14.47 15.17 -6.73
CA ILE A 326 -13.29 14.42 -6.27
C ILE A 326 -12.90 13.32 -7.25
N SER A 327 -13.84 12.77 -8.04
CA SER A 327 -13.53 11.72 -9.02
C SER A 327 -12.61 12.20 -10.16
N LYS A 328 -12.51 13.53 -10.36
CA LYS A 328 -11.57 14.13 -11.31
C LYS A 328 -10.16 14.28 -10.74
N LEU A 329 -9.97 14.11 -9.44
CA LEU A 329 -8.66 14.14 -8.81
C LEU A 329 -7.99 12.76 -8.90
N PRO A 330 -6.67 12.69 -9.10
CA PRO A 330 -5.95 11.40 -9.11
C PRO A 330 -6.18 10.56 -7.84
N VAL A 331 -6.25 11.19 -6.67
CA VAL A 331 -6.58 10.52 -5.40
C VAL A 331 -7.99 9.95 -5.36
N GLY A 332 -8.97 10.66 -5.94
CA GLY A 332 -10.36 10.20 -6.00
C GLY A 332 -10.50 8.99 -6.90
N GLN A 333 -9.86 9.02 -8.08
CA GLN A 333 -9.80 7.88 -9.00
C GLN A 333 -9.12 6.66 -8.38
N LEU A 334 -8.05 6.88 -7.61
CA LEU A 334 -7.38 5.83 -6.87
C LEU A 334 -8.32 5.17 -5.86
N ILE A 335 -8.95 5.97 -4.99
CA ILE A 335 -9.83 5.48 -3.93
C ILE A 335 -11.05 4.76 -4.52
N GLN A 336 -11.72 5.34 -5.52
CA GLN A 336 -12.85 4.70 -6.20
C GLN A 336 -12.44 3.36 -6.82
N GLY A 337 -11.28 3.32 -7.49
CA GLY A 337 -10.76 2.08 -8.09
C GLY A 337 -10.53 0.97 -7.06
N ILE A 338 -9.93 1.31 -5.92
CA ILE A 338 -9.64 0.35 -4.83
C ILE A 338 -10.92 -0.13 -4.16
N VAL A 339 -11.82 0.80 -3.82
CA VAL A 339 -13.10 0.43 -3.21
C VAL A 339 -13.87 -0.48 -4.15
N ARG A 340 -13.94 -0.17 -5.45
CA ARG A 340 -14.59 -1.01 -6.46
C ARG A 340 -13.95 -2.40 -6.58
N GLU A 341 -12.63 -2.50 -6.55
CA GLU A 341 -11.91 -3.79 -6.59
C GLU A 341 -12.21 -4.66 -5.35
N LEU A 342 -12.39 -4.03 -4.18
CA LEU A 342 -12.66 -4.71 -2.91
C LEU A 342 -14.13 -5.09 -2.73
N THR A 343 -15.06 -4.15 -2.97
CA THR A 343 -16.48 -4.32 -2.69
C THR A 343 -17.22 -4.99 -3.85
N GLY A 344 -16.73 -4.85 -5.08
CA GLY A 344 -17.49 -5.19 -6.29
C GLY A 344 -18.67 -4.26 -6.57
N THR A 345 -18.85 -3.20 -5.78
CA THR A 345 -19.93 -2.21 -5.91
C THR A 345 -19.40 -0.91 -6.49
N GLU A 346 -20.27 -0.15 -7.16
CA GLU A 346 -19.94 1.18 -7.69
C GLU A 346 -20.04 2.21 -6.56
N PHE A 347 -18.95 2.38 -5.81
CA PHE A 347 -18.74 3.55 -4.95
C PHE A 347 -18.23 4.71 -5.80
N GLN A 348 -18.92 5.86 -5.76
CA GLN A 348 -18.51 7.04 -6.50
C GLN A 348 -18.54 8.31 -5.66
N PHE A 349 -17.56 9.19 -5.84
CA PHE A 349 -17.65 10.57 -5.37
C PHE A 349 -18.59 11.34 -6.30
N HIS A 350 -19.53 12.08 -5.72
CA HIS A 350 -20.55 12.82 -6.48
C HIS A 350 -20.26 14.32 -6.50
N SER A 351 -20.21 14.95 -5.33
CA SER A 351 -19.99 16.40 -5.21
C SER A 351 -19.38 16.77 -3.86
N VAL A 352 -18.84 17.98 -3.79
CA VAL A 352 -18.46 18.64 -2.55
C VAL A 352 -19.36 19.84 -2.33
N ASP A 353 -20.15 19.78 -1.25
CA ASP A 353 -21.11 20.80 -0.90
C ASP A 353 -20.55 21.69 0.22
N HIS A 354 -20.94 22.96 0.23
CA HIS A 354 -20.64 23.84 1.37
C HIS A 354 -21.49 23.44 2.60
N GLY A 355 -20.81 23.28 3.74
CA GLY A 355 -21.40 23.09 5.05
C GLY A 355 -21.67 24.41 5.75
N SER A 356 -21.74 24.37 7.09
CA SER A 356 -21.86 25.58 7.92
C SER A 356 -20.49 26.26 8.05
N GLY A 357 -20.41 27.57 7.81
CA GLY A 357 -19.16 28.33 7.89
C GLY A 357 -18.18 27.96 6.77
N SER A 358 -16.91 27.73 7.12
CA SER A 358 -15.87 27.21 6.21
C SER A 358 -15.92 25.69 6.02
N GLY A 359 -16.92 25.02 6.60
CA GLY A 359 -17.03 23.57 6.55
C GLY A 359 -17.36 23.04 5.14
N LEU A 360 -16.80 21.90 4.76
CA LEU A 360 -17.12 21.20 3.50
C LEU A 360 -17.75 19.83 3.76
N ARG A 361 -18.63 19.40 2.86
CA ARG A 361 -19.30 18.09 2.91
C ARG A 361 -19.01 17.31 1.64
N ILE A 362 -18.47 16.11 1.79
CA ILE A 362 -18.23 15.20 0.66
C ILE A 362 -19.46 14.31 0.48
N MET A 363 -20.04 14.35 -0.72
CA MET A 363 -21.19 13.55 -1.12
C MET A 363 -20.72 12.38 -1.98
N VAL A 364 -21.26 11.20 -1.71
CA VAL A 364 -20.95 9.95 -2.40
C VAL A 364 -22.22 9.24 -2.84
N GLU A 365 -22.09 8.44 -3.88
CA GLU A 365 -23.15 7.60 -4.41
C GLU A 365 -22.74 6.13 -4.31
N PHE A 366 -23.70 5.28 -3.96
CA PHE A 366 -23.55 3.83 -3.92
C PHE A 366 -24.52 3.25 -4.95
N GLU A 367 -23.98 2.49 -5.92
CA GLU A 367 -24.74 1.92 -7.05
C GLU A 367 -25.35 2.99 -7.97
N SER A 368 -24.66 3.27 -9.08
CA SER A 368 -24.98 4.39 -9.96
C SER A 368 -26.44 4.42 -10.41
N GLY A 369 -27.10 5.55 -10.14
CA GLY A 369 -28.40 5.93 -10.67
C GLY A 369 -29.62 5.40 -9.92
N GLN A 370 -29.47 4.74 -8.77
CA GLN A 370 -30.61 4.21 -8.00
C GLN A 370 -30.91 4.94 -6.68
N MET A 371 -29.97 5.71 -6.14
CA MET A 371 -30.14 6.41 -4.85
C MET A 371 -29.62 7.84 -4.90
N ASP A 372 -30.25 8.72 -4.12
CA ASP A 372 -29.77 10.09 -3.92
C ASP A 372 -28.36 10.07 -3.28
N PRO A 373 -27.45 10.99 -3.66
CA PRO A 373 -26.14 11.11 -3.04
C PRO A 373 -26.25 11.32 -1.53
N VAL A 374 -25.42 10.61 -0.77
CA VAL A 374 -25.39 10.67 0.69
C VAL A 374 -24.04 11.20 1.17
N PRO A 375 -23.96 11.78 2.38
CA PRO A 375 -22.68 12.18 2.96
C PRO A 375 -21.72 11.00 3.07
N LEU A 376 -20.42 11.22 2.88
CA LEU A 376 -19.37 10.20 2.98
C LEU A 376 -19.49 9.35 4.26
N GLN A 377 -19.86 9.98 5.38
CA GLN A 377 -20.06 9.36 6.69
C GLN A 377 -21.11 8.24 6.70
N ALA A 378 -22.02 8.21 5.71
CA ALA A 378 -23.01 7.15 5.54
C ALA A 378 -22.37 5.81 5.11
N ALA A 379 -21.14 5.84 4.55
CA ALA A 379 -20.43 4.64 4.15
C ALA A 379 -20.18 3.66 5.31
N SER A 380 -19.96 2.39 4.95
CA SER A 380 -19.56 1.36 5.92
C SER A 380 -18.22 1.73 6.58
N GLN A 381 -18.01 1.32 7.84
CA GLN A 381 -16.72 1.58 8.51
C GLN A 381 -15.53 0.94 7.77
N GLY A 382 -15.72 -0.22 7.15
CA GLY A 382 -14.68 -0.84 6.32
C GLY A 382 -14.33 0.01 5.10
N THR A 383 -15.33 0.59 4.41
CA THR A 383 -15.10 1.50 3.28
C THR A 383 -14.35 2.76 3.72
N LEU A 384 -14.75 3.34 4.86
CA LEU A 384 -14.09 4.53 5.44
C LEU A 384 -12.65 4.23 5.86
N SER A 385 -12.39 3.05 6.42
CA SER A 385 -11.05 2.58 6.81
C SER A 385 -10.13 2.46 5.59
N ILE A 386 -10.60 1.86 4.48
CA ILE A 386 -9.86 1.79 3.22
C ILE A 386 -9.60 3.18 2.67
N LEU A 387 -10.61 4.05 2.65
CA LEU A 387 -10.46 5.43 2.19
C LEU A 387 -9.39 6.16 3.00
N ALA A 388 -9.42 6.05 4.33
CA ALA A 388 -8.42 6.65 5.22
C ALA A 388 -7.02 6.12 4.93
N ILE A 389 -6.81 4.79 4.84
CA ILE A 389 -5.50 4.20 4.56
C ILE A 389 -4.90 4.76 3.26
N PHE A 390 -5.61 4.62 2.14
CA PHE A 390 -5.07 5.00 0.84
C PHE A 390 -5.02 6.52 0.64
N GLY A 391 -6.00 7.26 1.18
CA GLY A 391 -6.03 8.72 1.15
C GLY A 391 -4.93 9.36 1.98
N LEU A 392 -4.60 8.81 3.15
CA LEU A 392 -3.50 9.29 3.98
C LEU A 392 -2.14 8.97 3.37
N ILE A 393 -1.94 7.79 2.78
CA ILE A 393 -0.72 7.47 2.05
C ILE A 393 -0.55 8.45 0.87
N TRP A 394 -1.61 8.69 0.10
CA TRP A 394 -1.58 9.68 -0.98
C TRP A 394 -1.20 11.07 -0.47
N SER A 395 -1.86 11.54 0.58
CA SER A 395 -1.63 12.88 1.15
C SER A 395 -0.21 13.02 1.70
N PHE A 396 0.31 11.96 2.32
CA PHE A 396 1.70 11.92 2.76
C PHE A 396 2.66 11.99 1.58
N LEU A 397 2.50 11.16 0.55
CA LEU A 397 3.33 11.23 -0.67
C LEU A 397 3.25 12.63 -1.31
N LYS A 398 2.07 13.25 -1.35
CA LYS A 398 1.87 14.61 -1.85
C LYS A 398 2.64 15.63 -1.02
N SER A 399 2.68 15.46 0.31
CA SER A 399 3.47 16.31 1.19
C SER A 399 4.99 16.15 1.01
N LEU A 400 5.46 14.99 0.54
CA LEU A 400 6.89 14.73 0.30
C LEU A 400 7.34 15.21 -1.08
N TYR A 401 6.51 15.02 -2.11
CA TYR A 401 6.92 15.17 -3.52
C TYR A 401 6.16 16.26 -4.30
N GLY A 402 5.15 16.89 -3.69
CA GLY A 402 4.26 17.84 -4.33
C GLY A 402 3.17 17.17 -5.16
N GLU A 403 2.57 17.91 -6.10
CA GLU A 403 1.56 17.36 -7.02
C GLU A 403 2.19 16.35 -8.01
N PHE A 404 1.53 15.20 -8.15
CA PHE A 404 1.88 14.11 -9.07
C PHE A 404 0.62 13.40 -9.59
N ASP A 405 0.76 12.71 -10.70
CA ASP A 405 -0.29 11.86 -11.28
C ASP A 405 -0.17 10.40 -10.81
N LYS A 406 -1.24 9.62 -11.00
CA LYS A 406 -1.32 8.22 -10.52
C LYS A 406 -0.23 7.33 -11.11
N GLU A 407 0.21 7.61 -12.34
CA GLU A 407 1.25 6.87 -13.06
C GLU A 407 2.63 7.03 -12.42
N GLU A 408 2.83 8.06 -11.58
CA GLU A 408 4.10 8.31 -10.89
C GLU A 408 4.19 7.58 -9.54
N LEU A 409 3.07 7.06 -9.01
CA LEU A 409 3.03 6.31 -7.73
C LEU A 409 4.09 5.20 -7.62
N PRO A 410 4.42 4.42 -8.67
CA PRO A 410 5.44 3.39 -8.58
C PRO A 410 6.83 3.90 -8.21
N ASP A 411 7.15 5.16 -8.51
CA ASP A 411 8.47 5.77 -8.31
C ASP A 411 8.57 6.52 -6.97
N LEU A 412 7.46 6.69 -6.25
CA LEU A 412 7.42 7.44 -4.99
C LEU A 412 7.78 6.54 -3.81
N SER A 413 8.92 6.79 -3.19
CA SER A 413 9.40 6.05 -2.03
C SER A 413 8.89 6.65 -0.72
N ALA A 414 8.55 5.82 0.25
CA ALA A 414 8.19 6.27 1.59
C ALA A 414 8.28 5.12 2.59
N ILE A 415 8.27 5.45 3.88
CA ILE A 415 8.07 4.49 4.97
C ILE A 415 6.68 4.71 5.54
N VAL A 416 5.86 3.67 5.53
CA VAL A 416 4.48 3.71 6.04
C VAL A 416 4.29 2.60 7.06
N ILE A 417 3.81 2.98 8.24
CA ILE A 417 3.50 2.08 9.34
C ILE A 417 1.99 2.05 9.52
N ILE A 418 1.39 0.85 9.53
CA ILE A 418 -0.05 0.69 9.75
C ILE A 418 -0.25 -0.29 10.90
N ASP A 419 -0.79 0.21 12.00
CA ASP A 419 -1.20 -0.64 13.12
C ASP A 419 -2.58 -1.24 12.83
N GLU A 420 -2.72 -2.53 13.11
CA GLU A 420 -3.92 -3.34 12.90
C GLU A 420 -4.54 -3.07 11.52
N VAL A 421 -3.80 -3.40 10.46
CA VAL A 421 -4.25 -3.16 9.08
C VAL A 421 -5.57 -3.88 8.77
N ASP A 422 -5.89 -4.93 9.52
CA ASP A 422 -7.15 -5.67 9.48
C ASP A 422 -8.33 -5.01 10.20
N ALA A 423 -8.08 -3.99 11.04
CA ALA A 423 -9.12 -3.32 11.81
C ALA A 423 -10.23 -2.75 10.90
N HIS A 424 -11.46 -3.10 11.24
CA HIS A 424 -12.71 -2.72 10.55
C HIS A 424 -12.86 -3.26 9.12
N LEU A 425 -11.93 -4.09 8.63
CA LEU A 425 -12.02 -4.69 7.30
C LEU A 425 -12.82 -5.98 7.31
N HIS A 426 -13.64 -6.18 6.27
CA HIS A 426 -14.29 -7.47 6.04
C HIS A 426 -13.23 -8.57 5.78
N PRO A 427 -13.43 -9.82 6.25
CA PRO A 427 -12.47 -10.92 6.06
C PRO A 427 -11.91 -11.09 4.64
N VAL A 428 -12.77 -10.94 3.62
CA VAL A 428 -12.37 -11.01 2.21
C VAL A 428 -11.39 -9.88 1.83
N TRP A 429 -11.53 -8.70 2.41
CA TRP A 429 -10.65 -7.56 2.16
C TRP A 429 -9.33 -7.69 2.92
N GLN A 430 -9.35 -8.27 4.13
CA GLN A 430 -8.14 -8.60 4.88
C GLN A 430 -7.19 -9.49 4.05
N GLN A 431 -7.71 -10.45 3.28
CA GLN A 431 -6.91 -11.29 2.38
C GLN A 431 -6.29 -10.53 1.20
N ARG A 432 -6.86 -9.38 0.80
CA ARG A 432 -6.48 -8.64 -0.41
C ARG A 432 -5.64 -7.40 -0.12
N ILE A 433 -5.73 -6.83 1.08
CA ILE A 433 -5.18 -5.51 1.40
C ILE A 433 -3.67 -5.43 1.18
N VAL A 434 -2.91 -6.46 1.58
CA VAL A 434 -1.45 -6.50 1.42
C VAL A 434 -1.05 -6.46 -0.06
N GLY A 435 -1.72 -7.29 -0.87
CA GLY A 435 -1.52 -7.30 -2.32
C GLY A 435 -1.88 -5.97 -2.97
N LEU A 436 -2.93 -5.30 -2.49
CA LEU A 436 -3.32 -3.97 -2.97
C LEU A 436 -2.28 -2.90 -2.63
N LEU A 437 -1.80 -2.86 -1.38
CA LEU A 437 -0.76 -1.93 -0.96
C LEU A 437 0.50 -2.11 -1.80
N ARG A 438 0.97 -3.37 -1.95
CA ARG A 438 2.15 -3.72 -2.74
C ARG A 438 2.02 -3.30 -4.21
N ARG A 439 0.85 -3.52 -4.84
CA ARG A 439 0.63 -3.15 -6.25
C ARG A 439 0.47 -1.65 -6.43
N THR A 440 -0.18 -0.97 -5.49
CA THR A 440 -0.49 0.46 -5.60
C THR A 440 0.74 1.32 -5.32
N PHE A 441 1.56 0.93 -4.33
CA PHE A 441 2.71 1.69 -3.86
C PHE A 441 3.96 0.79 -3.78
N PRO A 442 4.49 0.31 -4.92
CA PRO A 442 5.57 -0.68 -4.93
C PRO A 442 6.90 -0.18 -4.34
N SER A 443 7.14 1.13 -4.34
CA SER A 443 8.35 1.74 -3.76
C SER A 443 8.20 2.14 -2.29
N VAL A 444 7.01 1.94 -1.70
CA VAL A 444 6.76 2.21 -0.27
C VAL A 444 7.11 0.98 0.56
N GLN A 445 7.94 1.20 1.58
CA GLN A 445 8.23 0.19 2.60
C GLN A 445 7.11 0.20 3.64
N PHE A 446 6.40 -0.92 3.77
CA PHE A 446 5.29 -1.08 4.70
C PHE A 446 5.72 -1.86 5.94
N ILE A 447 5.37 -1.36 7.11
CA ILE A 447 5.51 -2.06 8.39
C ILE A 447 4.11 -2.17 9.00
N LEU A 448 3.61 -3.39 9.08
CA LEU A 448 2.20 -3.69 9.33
C LEU A 448 2.07 -4.57 10.56
N THR A 449 1.03 -4.36 11.35
CA THR A 449 0.59 -5.34 12.36
C THR A 449 -0.81 -5.81 12.03
N ALA A 450 -1.17 -6.98 12.53
CA ALA A 450 -2.52 -7.51 12.42
C ALA A 450 -2.84 -8.47 13.58
N HIS A 451 -4.13 -8.72 13.77
CA HIS A 451 -4.63 -9.78 14.65
C HIS A 451 -5.21 -10.95 13.85
N SER A 452 -5.58 -10.71 12.60
CA SER A 452 -6.21 -11.69 11.73
C SER A 452 -5.18 -12.50 10.92
N PRO A 453 -5.26 -13.84 10.94
CA PRO A 453 -4.46 -14.71 10.08
C PRO A 453 -4.75 -14.52 8.60
N LEU A 454 -5.93 -13.97 8.25
CA LEU A 454 -6.36 -13.80 6.88
C LEU A 454 -5.48 -12.81 6.11
N VAL A 455 -4.86 -11.86 6.80
CA VAL A 455 -3.93 -10.90 6.19
C VAL A 455 -2.63 -11.57 5.74
N VAL A 456 -2.21 -12.61 6.46
CA VAL A 456 -0.97 -13.35 6.20
C VAL A 456 -1.03 -14.12 4.89
N ALA A 457 -2.23 -14.53 4.45
CA ALA A 457 -2.42 -15.24 3.18
C ALA A 457 -1.91 -14.48 1.95
N GLY A 458 -1.74 -13.15 2.03
CA GLY A 458 -1.19 -12.31 0.97
C GLY A 458 0.32 -12.05 1.04
N CYS A 459 1.02 -12.60 2.04
CA CYS A 459 2.42 -12.34 2.33
C CYS A 459 3.38 -13.31 1.63
N LEU A 460 4.51 -12.78 1.19
CA LEU A 460 5.62 -13.51 0.58
C LEU A 460 6.64 -13.96 1.64
N LYS A 461 7.54 -14.85 1.24
CA LYS A 461 8.66 -15.32 2.05
C LYS A 461 9.45 -14.15 2.66
N GLY A 462 9.67 -14.21 3.97
CA GLY A 462 10.48 -13.22 4.70
C GLY A 462 9.73 -11.93 5.06
N GLU A 463 8.50 -11.73 4.58
CA GLU A 463 7.69 -10.57 4.92
C GLU A 463 6.99 -10.70 6.28
N VAL A 464 6.97 -11.89 6.90
CA VAL A 464 6.22 -12.14 8.14
C VAL A 464 7.19 -12.42 9.28
N SER A 465 7.06 -11.66 10.36
CA SER A 465 7.80 -11.83 11.60
C SER A 465 6.84 -11.95 12.77
N ILE A 466 7.15 -12.86 13.69
CA ILE A 466 6.30 -13.20 14.83
C ILE A 466 7.01 -12.79 16.10
N LEU A 467 6.35 -11.97 16.90
CA LEU A 467 6.72 -11.64 18.25
C LEU A 467 6.30 -12.78 19.17
N ARG A 468 7.27 -13.48 19.74
CA ARG A 468 7.09 -14.64 20.62
C ARG A 468 7.66 -14.37 21.99
N ARG A 469 7.12 -15.05 23.00
CA ARG A 469 7.69 -15.05 24.35
C ARG A 469 8.51 -16.33 24.54
N LYS A 470 9.79 -16.19 24.84
CA LYS A 470 10.67 -17.33 25.17
C LYS A 470 10.12 -18.04 26.42
N ALA A 471 9.95 -19.36 26.34
CA ALA A 471 9.39 -20.15 27.43
C ALA A 471 10.25 -20.10 28.71
N GLU A 472 11.56 -19.97 28.56
CA GLU A 472 12.54 -20.05 29.66
C GLU A 472 12.72 -18.70 30.36
N THR A 473 12.86 -17.60 29.61
CA THR A 473 13.19 -16.28 30.15
C THR A 473 11.99 -15.34 30.26
N SER A 474 10.84 -15.72 29.68
CA SER A 474 9.68 -14.83 29.49
C SER A 474 9.99 -13.56 28.68
N GLU A 475 11.13 -13.48 28.00
CA GLU A 475 11.51 -12.35 27.16
C GLU A 475 10.81 -12.43 25.81
N LEU A 476 10.60 -11.27 25.19
CA LEU A 476 10.08 -11.21 23.83
C LEU A 476 11.21 -11.30 22.81
N GLU A 477 11.00 -12.08 21.76
CA GLU A 477 11.87 -12.20 20.59
C GLU A 477 11.06 -12.04 19.30
N ILE A 478 11.73 -11.59 18.23
CA ILE A 478 11.14 -11.50 16.90
C ILE A 478 11.71 -12.63 16.04
N CYS A 479 10.84 -13.49 15.52
CA CYS A 479 11.22 -14.58 14.62
C CYS A 479 10.66 -14.32 13.22
N THR A 480 11.53 -14.10 12.23
CA THR A 480 11.10 -13.99 10.83
C THR A 480 10.84 -15.35 10.22
N VAL A 481 9.68 -15.51 9.59
CA VAL A 481 9.27 -16.73 8.92
C VAL A 481 9.72 -16.70 7.46
N HIS A 482 10.54 -17.68 7.08
CA HIS A 482 11.08 -17.80 5.73
C HIS A 482 10.29 -18.79 4.85
N HIS A 483 8.96 -18.72 4.90
CA HIS A 483 8.05 -19.49 4.04
C HIS A 483 7.07 -18.57 3.31
N ASP A 484 6.67 -18.95 2.09
CA ASP A 484 5.57 -18.28 1.39
C ASP A 484 4.23 -18.67 2.01
N PHE A 485 3.37 -17.67 2.23
CA PHE A 485 2.02 -17.85 2.75
C PHE A 485 0.93 -17.80 1.66
N ILE A 486 1.30 -17.43 0.44
CA ILE A 486 0.39 -17.39 -0.70
C ILE A 486 -0.14 -18.80 -1.01
N GLY A 487 -1.47 -18.95 -0.99
CA GLY A 487 -2.15 -20.20 -1.31
C GLY A 487 -2.19 -21.23 -0.18
N ARG A 488 -1.71 -20.89 1.02
CA ARG A 488 -1.78 -21.74 2.22
C ARG A 488 -3.18 -21.74 2.81
N ASP A 489 -3.51 -22.82 3.51
CA ASP A 489 -4.76 -22.91 4.26
C ASP A 489 -4.71 -22.10 5.56
N VAL A 490 -5.86 -21.58 5.98
CA VAL A 490 -5.99 -20.72 7.17
C VAL A 490 -5.64 -21.48 8.44
N GLU A 491 -5.92 -22.79 8.50
CA GLU A 491 -5.57 -23.66 9.63
C GLU A 491 -4.05 -23.75 9.81
N GLU A 492 -3.31 -23.89 8.72
CA GLU A 492 -1.84 -23.94 8.76
C GLU A 492 -1.24 -22.59 9.20
N ILE A 493 -1.80 -21.48 8.73
CA ILE A 493 -1.40 -20.14 9.15
C ILE A 493 -1.64 -19.96 10.65
N ASN A 494 -2.82 -20.33 11.15
CA ASN A 494 -3.16 -20.22 12.57
C ASN A 494 -2.19 -20.97 13.48
N ARG A 495 -1.89 -22.23 13.13
CA ARG A 495 -0.96 -23.06 13.91
C ARG A 495 0.47 -22.53 13.88
N THR A 496 0.94 -22.10 12.71
CA THR A 496 2.35 -21.72 12.51
C THR A 496 2.64 -20.30 13.01
N VAL A 497 1.69 -19.38 12.82
CA VAL A 497 1.92 -17.93 13.00
C VAL A 497 1.28 -17.40 14.29
N PHE A 498 0.07 -17.84 14.62
CA PHE A 498 -0.68 -17.32 15.75
C PHE A 498 -0.63 -18.22 16.98
N GLU A 499 -0.02 -19.40 16.87
CA GLU A 499 0.12 -20.39 17.95
C GLU A 499 -1.23 -20.69 18.62
N ILE A 500 -2.30 -20.65 17.84
CA ILE A 500 -3.63 -21.01 18.32
C ILE A 500 -3.63 -22.53 18.42
N GLU A 501 -3.54 -23.04 19.65
CA GLU A 501 -3.81 -24.45 19.92
C GLU A 501 -5.25 -24.75 19.46
N GLU A 502 -5.43 -25.87 18.76
CA GLU A 502 -6.58 -26.16 17.89
C GLU A 502 -7.96 -26.10 18.58
N PHE A 503 -8.05 -25.91 19.90
CA PHE A 503 -9.30 -25.93 20.65
C PHE A 503 -9.31 -24.91 21.81
N ASP A 504 -10.18 -23.90 21.71
CA ASP A 504 -10.63 -23.07 22.84
C ASP A 504 -10.98 -23.96 24.06
N GLU A 505 -10.70 -23.53 25.29
CA GLU A 505 -11.13 -24.20 26.53
C GLU A 505 -12.63 -24.54 26.47
N THR A 506 -13.44 -23.65 25.88
CA THR A 506 -14.87 -23.88 25.67
C THR A 506 -15.10 -25.07 24.73
N PHE A 507 -14.34 -25.18 23.64
CA PHE A 507 -14.43 -26.31 22.74
C PHE A 507 -13.99 -27.61 23.43
N GLN A 508 -12.90 -27.58 24.20
CA GLN A 508 -12.44 -28.73 24.98
C GLN A 508 -13.45 -29.15 26.05
N ASP A 509 -14.07 -28.19 26.74
CA ASP A 509 -15.15 -28.39 27.70
C ASP A 509 -16.35 -29.06 27.00
N TYR A 510 -16.75 -28.59 25.82
CA TYR A 510 -17.84 -29.21 25.06
C TYR A 510 -17.48 -30.60 24.50
N GLN A 511 -16.23 -30.87 24.13
CA GLN A 511 -15.79 -32.23 23.77
C GLN A 511 -15.83 -33.17 24.98
N THR A 512 -15.39 -32.69 26.15
CA THR A 512 -15.43 -33.45 27.40
C THR A 512 -16.88 -33.72 27.83
N LYS A 513 -17.72 -32.68 27.81
CA LYS A 513 -19.17 -32.76 28.04
C LYS A 513 -19.87 -33.71 27.07
N ARG A 514 -19.41 -33.79 25.81
CA ARG A 514 -19.93 -34.76 24.84
C ARG A 514 -19.72 -36.21 25.30
N LEU A 515 -18.58 -36.51 25.92
CA LEU A 515 -18.31 -37.83 26.53
C LEU A 515 -19.24 -38.08 27.73
N GLU A 516 -19.59 -37.04 28.48
CA GLU A 516 -20.47 -37.11 29.65
C GLU A 516 -21.97 -36.98 29.36
N LYS A 517 -22.38 -36.82 28.09
CA LYS A 517 -23.76 -36.54 27.68
C LYS A 517 -24.79 -37.46 28.34
N ARG A 518 -24.53 -38.77 28.34
CA ARG A 518 -25.41 -39.77 28.97
C ARG A 518 -25.55 -39.57 30.48
N SER A 519 -24.50 -39.12 31.16
CA SER A 519 -24.51 -38.82 32.59
C SER A 519 -25.34 -37.56 32.87
N MET A 520 -25.20 -36.54 32.01
CA MET A 520 -25.96 -35.30 32.09
C MET A 520 -27.47 -35.53 31.83
N GLU A 521 -27.83 -36.32 30.82
CA GLU A 521 -29.23 -36.70 30.55
C GLU A 521 -29.87 -37.40 31.76
N LYS A 522 -29.15 -38.33 32.39
CA LYS A 522 -29.61 -39.02 33.61
C LYS A 522 -29.77 -38.08 34.81
N ARG A 523 -28.89 -37.10 34.97
CA ARG A 523 -29.02 -36.07 36.01
C ARG A 523 -30.20 -35.16 35.73
N LEU A 524 -30.42 -34.78 34.47
CA LEU A 524 -31.55 -33.95 34.05
C LEU A 524 -32.89 -34.64 34.35
N THR A 525 -33.05 -35.92 33.97
CA THR A 525 -34.29 -36.66 34.25
C THR A 525 -34.53 -36.79 35.75
N LYS A 526 -33.49 -37.13 36.52
CA LYS A 526 -33.59 -37.23 37.99
C LYS A 526 -34.01 -35.92 38.65
N LEU A 527 -33.54 -34.77 38.15
CA LEU A 527 -33.92 -33.45 38.66
C LEU A 527 -35.33 -33.04 38.22
N LYS A 528 -35.77 -33.41 37.00
CA LYS A 528 -37.14 -33.18 36.52
C LYS A 528 -38.19 -33.97 37.29
N ASP A 529 -37.85 -35.17 37.74
CA ASP A 529 -38.75 -36.05 38.49
C ASP A 529 -38.93 -35.65 39.97
N GLN A 530 -38.15 -34.67 40.46
CA GLN A 530 -38.26 -34.18 41.83
C GLN A 530 -39.46 -33.24 42.01
N LYS A 531 -40.36 -33.59 42.95
CA LYS A 531 -41.56 -32.80 43.28
C LYS A 531 -41.26 -31.41 43.88
N ARG A 532 -40.06 -31.19 44.44
CA ARG A 532 -39.61 -29.90 45.00
C ARG A 532 -38.13 -29.71 44.69
N LEU A 533 -37.81 -28.70 43.88
CA LEU A 533 -36.43 -28.31 43.59
C LEU A 533 -35.97 -27.13 44.45
N SER A 534 -34.78 -27.24 45.02
CA SER A 534 -34.04 -26.13 45.62
C SER A 534 -33.72 -25.06 44.57
N ARG A 535 -33.35 -23.84 45.02
CA ARG A 535 -32.85 -22.78 44.14
C ARG A 535 -31.58 -23.21 43.41
N SER A 536 -30.70 -23.96 44.08
CA SER A 536 -29.50 -24.56 43.48
C SER A 536 -29.86 -25.56 42.38
N ASP A 537 -30.85 -26.40 42.64
CA ASP A 537 -31.25 -27.49 41.73
C ASP A 537 -31.93 -26.94 40.47
N ARG A 538 -32.70 -25.85 40.59
CA ARG A 538 -33.26 -25.14 39.44
C ARG A 538 -32.19 -24.52 38.55
N LEU A 539 -31.16 -23.92 39.14
CA LEU A 539 -30.03 -23.36 38.38
C LEU A 539 -29.25 -24.46 37.67
N MET A 540 -29.02 -25.59 38.35
CA MET A 540 -28.35 -26.75 37.77
C MET A 540 -29.18 -27.40 36.66
N LEU A 541 -30.49 -27.51 36.83
CA LEU A 541 -31.41 -28.01 35.81
C LEU A 541 -31.35 -27.13 34.55
N LYS A 542 -31.44 -25.81 34.71
CA LYS A 542 -31.34 -24.87 33.58
C LYS A 542 -29.99 -25.00 32.86
N ARG A 543 -28.88 -25.08 33.62
CA ARG A 543 -27.54 -25.26 33.05
C ARG A 543 -27.40 -26.57 32.25
N LEU A 544 -27.93 -27.67 32.78
CA LEU A 544 -27.94 -28.96 32.09
C LEU A 544 -28.80 -28.94 30.82
N GLU A 545 -29.94 -28.24 30.83
CA GLU A 545 -30.77 -28.06 29.63
C GLU A 545 -30.03 -27.25 28.56
N ASP A 546 -29.37 -26.15 28.94
CA ASP A 546 -28.58 -25.34 28.03
C ASP A 546 -27.40 -26.15 27.45
N ASP A 547 -26.63 -26.85 28.30
CA ASP A 547 -25.49 -27.67 27.87
C ASP A 547 -25.92 -28.80 26.91
N LEU A 548 -27.02 -29.50 27.19
CA LEU A 548 -27.56 -30.55 26.30
C LEU A 548 -28.12 -29.98 25.00
N TYR A 549 -28.70 -28.79 25.02
CA TYR A 549 -29.14 -28.09 23.82
C TYR A 549 -27.95 -27.74 22.90
N TYR A 550 -26.87 -27.18 23.44
CA TYR A 550 -25.67 -26.87 22.66
C TYR A 550 -25.01 -28.13 22.10
N LEU A 551 -24.93 -29.22 22.88
CA LEU A 551 -24.41 -30.50 22.42
C LEU A 551 -25.23 -31.11 21.27
N LYS A 552 -26.56 -30.99 21.33
CA LYS A 552 -27.42 -31.46 20.24
C LYS A 552 -27.17 -30.66 18.96
N LYS A 553 -27.04 -29.33 19.07
CA LYS A 553 -26.79 -28.44 17.93
C LYS A 553 -25.43 -28.70 17.27
N THR A 554 -24.40 -29.01 18.06
CA THR A 554 -23.07 -29.35 17.52
C THR A 554 -23.08 -30.70 16.80
N GLU A 555 -23.80 -31.70 17.34
CA GLU A 555 -24.00 -32.99 16.66
C GLU A 555 -24.74 -32.83 15.33
N GLU A 556 -25.88 -32.13 15.32
CA GLU A 556 -26.67 -31.84 14.11
C GLU A 556 -25.81 -31.12 13.05
N ARG A 557 -25.00 -30.15 13.47
CA ARG A 557 -24.08 -29.44 12.56
C ARG A 557 -22.98 -30.34 12.02
N SER A 558 -22.41 -31.22 12.85
CA SER A 558 -21.38 -32.17 12.42
C SER A 558 -21.91 -33.19 11.41
N GLU A 559 -23.14 -33.67 11.61
CA GLU A 559 -23.83 -34.55 10.66
C GLU A 559 -24.12 -33.83 9.35
N GLN A 560 -24.57 -32.57 9.42
CA GLN A 560 -24.82 -31.75 8.24
C GLN A 560 -23.53 -31.53 7.43
N ILE A 561 -22.41 -31.20 8.08
CA ILE A 561 -21.11 -31.03 7.41
C ILE A 561 -20.66 -32.33 6.74
N SER A 562 -20.83 -33.48 7.40
CA SER A 562 -20.51 -34.78 6.79
C SER A 562 -21.37 -35.07 5.57
N ARG A 563 -22.67 -34.77 5.61
CA ARG A 563 -23.58 -34.91 4.46
C ARG A 563 -23.18 -33.96 3.32
N GLU A 564 -22.94 -32.68 3.62
CA GLU A 564 -22.51 -31.69 2.62
C GLU A 564 -21.17 -32.05 1.96
N LYS A 565 -20.23 -32.64 2.71
CA LYS A 565 -18.96 -33.15 2.16
C LYS A 565 -19.18 -34.33 1.22
N LEU A 566 -20.05 -35.27 1.59
CA LEU A 566 -20.44 -36.40 0.75
C LEU A 566 -21.13 -35.93 -0.55
N ASP A 567 -22.08 -35.00 -0.43
CA ASP A 567 -22.82 -34.45 -1.57
C ASP A 567 -21.87 -33.69 -2.52
N LYS A 568 -20.93 -32.90 -2.00
CA LYS A 568 -19.90 -32.22 -2.81
C LYS A 568 -19.01 -33.23 -3.55
N ALA A 569 -18.56 -34.27 -2.87
CA ALA A 569 -17.73 -35.31 -3.50
C ALA A 569 -18.50 -36.08 -4.59
N GLU A 570 -19.79 -36.34 -4.38
CA GLU A 570 -20.65 -36.97 -5.39
C GLU A 570 -20.89 -36.05 -6.59
N MET A 571 -21.13 -34.75 -6.34
CA MET A 571 -21.28 -33.75 -7.39
C MET A 571 -20.00 -33.60 -8.24
N GLU A 572 -18.81 -33.64 -7.63
CA GLU A 572 -17.54 -33.61 -8.37
C GLU A 572 -17.34 -34.87 -9.22
N ARG A 573 -17.68 -36.06 -8.70
CA ARG A 573 -17.67 -37.31 -9.49
C ARG A 573 -18.61 -37.23 -10.70
N ARG A 574 -19.84 -36.74 -10.51
CA ARG A 574 -20.80 -36.57 -11.61
C ARG A 574 -20.33 -35.54 -12.64
N ARG A 575 -19.66 -34.46 -12.21
CA ARG A 575 -19.08 -33.47 -13.13
C ARG A 575 -17.98 -34.08 -13.99
N THR A 576 -17.03 -34.79 -13.38
CA THR A 576 -15.94 -35.45 -14.11
C THR A 576 -16.47 -36.52 -15.08
N GLU A 577 -17.48 -37.28 -14.68
CA GLU A 577 -18.13 -38.26 -15.56
C GLU A 577 -18.86 -37.58 -16.74
N ASN A 578 -19.58 -36.48 -16.50
CA ASN A 578 -20.22 -35.71 -17.57
C ASN A 578 -19.20 -35.10 -18.55
N GLU A 579 -18.08 -34.58 -18.07
CA GLU A 579 -17.00 -34.09 -18.93
C GLU A 579 -16.40 -35.22 -19.78
N PHE A 580 -16.19 -36.40 -19.18
CA PHE A 580 -15.71 -37.57 -19.90
C PHE A 580 -16.69 -38.00 -21.01
N LEU A 581 -18.00 -38.04 -20.70
CA LEU A 581 -19.04 -38.37 -21.67
C LEU A 581 -19.12 -37.34 -22.80
N LYS A 582 -19.04 -36.04 -22.50
CA LYS A 582 -18.97 -34.98 -23.51
C LYS A 582 -17.80 -35.18 -24.47
N ARG A 583 -16.59 -35.41 -23.94
CA ARG A 583 -15.40 -35.69 -24.77
C ARG A 583 -15.60 -36.94 -25.64
N LYS A 584 -16.27 -37.97 -25.12
CA LYS A 584 -16.55 -39.20 -25.88
C LYS A 584 -17.54 -38.95 -27.02
N ILE A 585 -18.61 -38.19 -26.77
CA ILE A 585 -19.60 -37.78 -27.78
C ILE A 585 -18.91 -36.99 -28.90
N GLU A 586 -18.12 -35.96 -28.56
CA GLU A 586 -17.37 -35.19 -29.56
C GLU A 586 -16.42 -36.06 -30.41
N SER A 587 -15.81 -37.09 -29.81
CA SER A 587 -14.96 -38.03 -30.54
C SER A 587 -15.76 -38.89 -31.53
N LEU A 588 -16.99 -39.28 -31.16
CA LEU A 588 -17.88 -40.09 -31.99
C LEU A 588 -18.46 -39.25 -33.13
N GLU A 589 -18.87 -38.01 -32.86
CA GLU A 589 -19.32 -37.05 -33.86
C GLU A 589 -18.23 -36.81 -34.91
N ARG A 590 -16.98 -36.57 -34.47
CA ARG A 590 -15.82 -36.46 -35.39
C ARG A 590 -15.63 -37.71 -36.24
N LYS A 591 -15.82 -38.92 -35.69
CA LYS A 591 -15.75 -40.19 -36.45
C LYS A 591 -16.89 -40.34 -37.44
N ILE A 592 -18.11 -39.92 -37.08
CA ILE A 592 -19.29 -39.96 -37.96
C ILE A 592 -19.13 -39.00 -39.12
N ASP A 593 -18.68 -37.77 -38.87
CA ASP A 593 -18.41 -36.78 -39.91
C ASP A 593 -17.27 -37.21 -40.84
N GLY A 594 -16.23 -37.82 -40.27
CA GLY A 594 -15.18 -38.46 -41.06
C GLY A 594 -15.71 -39.56 -41.99
N LYS A 595 -16.62 -40.43 -41.50
CA LYS A 595 -17.28 -41.47 -42.31
C LYS A 595 -18.21 -40.88 -43.37
N LYS A 596 -19.01 -39.85 -43.05
CA LYS A 596 -19.88 -39.16 -44.03
C LYS A 596 -19.05 -38.53 -45.15
N ARG A 597 -17.95 -37.86 -44.82
CA ARG A 597 -17.02 -37.27 -45.80
C ARG A 597 -16.36 -38.34 -46.68
N ARG A 598 -16.00 -39.51 -46.14
CA ARG A 598 -15.51 -40.64 -46.94
C ARG A 598 -16.59 -41.18 -47.87
N ASN A 599 -17.81 -41.41 -47.38
CA ASN A 599 -18.92 -41.91 -48.20
C ASN A 599 -19.30 -40.95 -49.35
N LEU A 600 -19.28 -39.64 -49.10
CA LEU A 600 -19.47 -38.60 -50.13
C LEU A 600 -18.38 -38.63 -51.20
N LYS A 601 -17.11 -38.85 -50.83
CA LYS A 601 -16.01 -39.01 -51.79
C LYS A 601 -16.13 -40.28 -52.63
N THR A 602 -16.53 -41.41 -52.04
CA THR A 602 -16.80 -42.65 -52.82
C THR A 602 -17.96 -42.48 -53.80
N ARG A 603 -19.04 -41.78 -53.41
CA ARG A 603 -20.17 -41.49 -54.31
C ARG A 603 -19.78 -40.53 -55.46
N ALA A 604 -18.86 -39.60 -55.21
CA ALA A 604 -18.32 -38.71 -56.25
C ALA A 604 -17.43 -39.47 -57.25
N ASN A 605 -16.62 -40.42 -56.78
CA ASN A 605 -15.79 -41.25 -57.66
C ASN A 605 -16.57 -42.29 -58.49
N THR A 606 -17.81 -42.63 -58.13
CA THR A 606 -18.69 -43.47 -58.97
C THR A 606 -19.47 -42.68 -60.03
N LYS A 607 -19.35 -41.34 -60.07
CA LYS A 607 -19.96 -40.46 -61.08
C LYS A 607 -18.88 -39.76 -61.91
N THR A 608 -18.06 -40.53 -62.62
CA THR A 608 -17.27 -40.03 -63.76
C THR A 608 -17.78 -40.76 -65.01
N PRO A 609 -18.41 -40.06 -65.97
CA PRO A 609 -18.88 -40.68 -67.20
C PRO A 609 -17.72 -40.84 -68.17
N ASN A 610 -17.64 -42.05 -68.75
CA ASN A 610 -16.80 -42.39 -69.88
C ASN A 610 -17.18 -41.50 -71.08
N LYS A 611 -16.37 -40.48 -71.39
CA LYS A 611 -16.46 -39.71 -72.64
C LYS A 611 -15.33 -40.17 -73.57
N ASP A 612 -15.61 -41.26 -74.27
CA ASP A 612 -14.99 -41.61 -75.55
C ASP A 612 -16.09 -42.23 -76.43
N ASN A 613 -16.68 -41.40 -77.30
CA ASN A 613 -17.09 -41.77 -78.66
C ASN A 613 -17.81 -40.60 -79.37
N ARG A 614 -17.15 -40.09 -80.43
CA ARG A 614 -17.66 -39.58 -81.73
C ARG A 614 -18.65 -38.39 -81.70
N ALA A 615 -18.51 -37.31 -82.46
CA ALA A 615 -17.76 -37.01 -83.68
C ALA A 615 -17.44 -35.50 -83.74
#